data_AF-A0A7K4FNA1-F1
#
_entry.id   AF-A0A7K4FNA1-F1
#
_cell.length_a   1.000
_cell.length_b   1.000
_cell.length_c   1.000
_cell.angle_alpha   90.00
_cell.angle_beta   90.00
_cell.angle_gamma   90.00
#
_symmetry.space_group_name_H-M   'P 1'
#
loop_
_entity.id
_entity.type
_entity.pdbx_description
1 polymer ?
#
loop_
_entity_poly.entity_id
_entity_poly.type
_entity_poly.pdbx_seq_one_letter_code
_entity_poly.pdbx_strand_id
1 'polypeptide(L)'
;MADNLKRNILGTNRLVWQGWGMTAPAADIAYLLGGIALVALGATPLSILVGFLIYLTILNTSYRFSSKYVSAGSDFTYVGKSIGGFMATFEGWNLLFGTIFAYAGFGMLGLAGFFGIFDSKILTGGLWIPIVLALNVITFIILYKGIRFSTNYQII
;
A
#
# COMPACT_ATOMS: atom_id res chain seq x y z
N MET A 1 24.13 4.76 12.37
CA MET A 1 24.72 5.21 11.09
C MET A 1 23.65 5.91 10.26
N ALA A 2 23.41 7.21 10.47
CA ALA A 2 22.39 7.95 9.71
C ALA A 2 22.81 9.39 9.33
N ASP A 3 24.02 9.83 9.66
CA ASP A 3 24.32 11.26 9.75
C ASP A 3 24.95 11.88 8.48
N ASN A 4 25.05 11.15 7.37
CA ASN A 4 25.63 11.67 6.11
C ASN A 4 24.77 11.44 4.85
N LEU A 5 23.45 11.37 5.01
CA LEU A 5 22.54 11.26 3.85
C LEU A 5 22.28 12.64 3.23
N LYS A 6 22.39 12.75 1.90
CA LYS A 6 22.06 13.99 1.17
C LYS A 6 20.62 14.44 1.52
N ARG A 7 20.38 15.76 1.39
CA ARG A 7 19.06 16.35 1.64
C ARG A 7 17.98 15.59 0.82
N ASN A 8 16.85 15.32 1.46
CA ASN A 8 15.73 14.52 0.92
C ASN A 8 16.02 13.04 0.62
N ILE A 9 17.07 12.45 1.20
CA ILE A 9 17.16 10.98 1.27
C ILE A 9 16.55 10.50 2.59
N LEU A 10 15.78 9.41 2.51
CA LEU A 10 15.22 8.70 3.66
C LEU A 10 16.24 7.69 4.19
N GLY A 11 16.46 7.69 5.51
CA GLY A 11 17.27 6.66 6.16
C GLY A 11 16.48 5.36 6.33
N THR A 12 17.19 4.27 6.61
CA THR A 12 16.61 2.91 6.73
C THR A 12 15.42 2.84 7.67
N ASN A 13 15.47 3.48 8.84
CA ASN A 13 14.35 3.45 9.78
C ASN A 13 13.06 4.07 9.16
N ARG A 14 13.20 5.22 8.50
CA ARG A 14 12.06 5.87 7.81
C ARG A 14 11.52 4.99 6.70
N LEU A 15 12.39 4.30 5.95
CA LEU A 15 11.97 3.38 4.89
C LEU A 15 11.22 2.16 5.44
N VAL A 16 11.63 1.61 6.58
CA VAL A 16 10.91 0.51 7.25
C VAL A 16 9.52 0.94 7.67
N TRP A 17 9.39 2.09 8.32
CA TRP A 17 8.08 2.63 8.73
C TRP A 17 7.20 3.00 7.54
N GLN A 18 7.80 3.52 6.46
CA GLN A 18 7.08 3.74 5.22
C GLN A 18 6.53 2.44 4.64
N GLY A 19 7.35 1.39 4.60
CA GLY A 19 6.91 0.06 4.17
C GLY A 19 5.76 -0.47 5.04
N TRP A 20 5.90 -0.37 6.37
CA TRP A 20 4.88 -0.81 7.32
C TRP A 20 3.56 -0.06 7.17
N GLY A 21 3.62 1.26 6.99
CA GLY A 21 2.45 2.10 6.75
C GLY A 21 1.77 1.79 5.42
N MET A 22 2.55 1.46 4.38
CA MET A 22 2.02 1.12 3.06
C MET A 22 1.38 -0.28 3.01
N THR A 23 1.85 -1.23 3.82
CA THR A 23 1.20 -2.54 3.96
C THR A 23 0.02 -2.55 4.92
N ALA A 24 -0.23 -1.44 5.65
CA ALA A 24 -1.36 -1.24 6.57
C ALA A 24 -1.93 -2.52 7.22
N PRO A 25 -1.15 -3.31 8.00
CA PRO A 25 -1.53 -4.69 8.36
C PRO A 25 -2.84 -4.79 9.13
N ALA A 26 -3.15 -3.79 9.96
CA ALA A 26 -4.40 -3.73 10.70
C ALA A 26 -5.62 -3.54 9.78
N ALA A 27 -5.50 -2.73 8.72
CA ALA A 27 -6.54 -2.54 7.72
C ALA A 27 -6.73 -3.82 6.90
N ASP A 28 -5.64 -4.47 6.49
CA ASP A 28 -5.71 -5.74 5.75
C ASP A 28 -6.44 -6.82 6.54
N ILE A 29 -6.14 -6.96 7.83
CA ILE A 29 -6.83 -7.91 8.70
C ILE A 29 -8.32 -7.52 8.84
N ALA A 30 -8.63 -6.24 9.03
CA ALA A 30 -10.01 -5.78 9.21
C ALA A 30 -10.88 -5.96 7.95
N TYR A 31 -10.33 -5.71 6.76
CA TYR A 31 -11.08 -5.76 5.50
C TYR A 31 -11.02 -7.14 4.82
N LEU A 32 -9.85 -7.78 4.75
CA LEU A 32 -9.66 -8.98 3.94
C LEU A 32 -9.97 -10.25 4.71
N LEU A 33 -9.70 -10.31 6.01
CA LEU A 33 -9.89 -11.54 6.78
C LEU A 33 -11.35 -11.98 6.80
N GLY A 34 -12.29 -11.03 6.88
CA GLY A 34 -13.72 -11.30 6.75
C GLY A 34 -14.09 -11.85 5.38
N GLY A 35 -13.55 -11.26 4.30
CA GLY A 35 -13.75 -11.75 2.94
C GLY A 35 -13.20 -13.17 2.72
N ILE A 36 -12.01 -13.44 3.25
CA ILE A 36 -11.41 -14.78 3.23
C ILE A 36 -12.30 -15.75 4.01
N ALA A 37 -12.78 -15.37 5.19
CA ALA A 37 -13.65 -16.20 6.02
C ALA A 37 -14.97 -16.54 5.33
N LEU A 38 -15.56 -15.59 4.59
CA LEU A 38 -16.80 -15.78 3.85
C LEU A 38 -16.66 -16.79 2.71
N VAL A 39 -15.50 -16.85 2.05
CA VAL A 39 -15.27 -17.73 0.88
C VAL A 39 -14.63 -19.06 1.28
N ALA A 40 -13.59 -19.02 2.10
CA ALA A 40 -12.84 -20.20 2.53
C ALA A 40 -13.52 -20.95 3.68
N LEU A 41 -14.44 -20.33 4.40
CA LEU A 41 -15.20 -20.92 5.51
C LEU A 41 -14.27 -21.61 6.52
N GLY A 42 -14.48 -22.89 6.83
CA GLY A 42 -13.64 -23.65 7.75
C GLY A 42 -12.17 -23.79 7.31
N ALA A 43 -11.87 -23.62 6.02
CA ALA A 43 -10.50 -23.69 5.49
C ALA A 43 -9.73 -22.37 5.63
N THR A 44 -10.32 -21.33 6.23
CA THR A 44 -9.70 -19.99 6.41
C THR A 44 -8.28 -20.02 6.95
N PRO A 45 -7.93 -20.78 8.01
CA PRO A 45 -6.55 -20.82 8.51
C PRO A 45 -5.56 -21.36 7.47
N LEU A 46 -5.97 -22.37 6.70
CA LEU A 46 -5.14 -22.95 5.65
C LEU A 46 -4.98 -21.97 4.48
N SER A 47 -6.05 -21.29 4.06
CA SER A 47 -5.98 -20.26 3.02
C SER A 47 -5.04 -19.11 3.39
N ILE A 48 -5.09 -18.65 4.65
CA ILE A 48 -4.17 -17.63 5.16
C ILE A 48 -2.72 -18.14 5.12
N LEU A 49 -2.47 -19.36 5.58
CA LEU A 49 -1.13 -19.95 5.56
C LEU A 49 -0.56 -20.05 4.15
N VAL A 50 -1.36 -20.53 3.19
CA VAL A 50 -0.94 -20.63 1.78
C VAL A 50 -0.67 -19.23 1.20
N GLY A 51 -1.55 -18.26 1.46
CA GLY A 51 -1.34 -16.87 1.04
C GLY A 51 -0.04 -16.27 1.59
N PHE A 52 0.26 -16.53 2.87
CA PHE A 52 1.50 -16.10 3.51
C PHE A 52 2.74 -16.71 2.83
N LEU A 53 2.72 -18.00 2.53
CA LEU A 53 3.84 -18.68 1.84
C LEU A 53 4.06 -18.12 0.43
N ILE A 54 2.99 -17.87 -0.32
CA ILE A 54 3.06 -17.22 -1.64
C ILE A 54 3.68 -15.82 -1.50
N TYR A 55 3.24 -15.04 -0.51
CA TYR A 55 3.77 -13.70 -0.30
C TYR A 55 5.26 -13.68 0.02
N LEU A 56 5.77 -14.66 0.80
CA LEU A 56 7.21 -14.80 1.05
C LEU A 56 8.02 -15.01 -0.23
N THR A 57 7.48 -15.75 -1.20
CA THR A 57 8.17 -15.93 -2.50
C THR A 57 8.24 -14.64 -3.31
N ILE A 58 7.17 -13.83 -3.27
CA ILE A 58 7.13 -12.50 -3.90
C ILE A 58 8.16 -11.59 -3.23
N LEU A 59 8.15 -11.50 -1.90
CA LEU A 59 9.09 -10.68 -1.12
C LEU A 59 10.55 -11.06 -1.39
N ASN A 60 10.89 -12.34 -1.38
CA ASN A 60 12.25 -12.80 -1.68
C ASN A 60 12.67 -12.43 -3.12
N THR A 61 11.74 -12.48 -4.07
CA THR A 61 12.02 -12.08 -5.45
C THR A 61 12.31 -10.59 -5.53
N SER A 62 11.44 -9.73 -4.98
CA SER A 62 11.65 -8.28 -4.95
C SER A 62 12.96 -7.90 -4.24
N TYR A 63 13.30 -8.57 -3.14
CA TYR A 63 14.57 -8.36 -2.43
C TYR A 63 15.81 -8.67 -3.29
N ARG A 64 15.79 -9.78 -4.02
CA ARG A 64 16.88 -10.18 -4.92
C ARG A 64 17.04 -9.20 -6.09
N PHE A 65 15.94 -8.67 -6.62
CA PHE A 65 16.01 -7.64 -7.65
C PHE A 65 16.46 -6.29 -7.10
N SER A 66 15.97 -5.86 -5.94
CA SER A 66 16.35 -4.58 -5.33
C SER A 66 17.82 -4.51 -4.92
N SER A 67 18.40 -5.66 -4.55
CA SER A 67 19.84 -5.74 -4.24
C SER A 67 20.72 -5.68 -5.50
N LYS A 68 20.18 -6.03 -6.67
CA LYS A 68 20.91 -6.00 -7.95
C LYS A 68 20.72 -4.69 -8.72
N TYR A 69 19.54 -4.09 -8.66
CA TYR A 69 19.19 -2.89 -9.41
C TYR A 69 18.70 -1.78 -8.47
N VAL A 70 19.53 -0.76 -8.28
CA VAL A 70 19.15 0.44 -7.51
C VAL A 70 18.40 1.40 -8.44
N SER A 71 17.09 1.51 -8.23
CA SER A 71 16.21 2.38 -9.05
C SER A 71 15.04 2.90 -8.21
N ALA A 72 14.58 4.11 -8.54
CA ALA A 72 13.32 4.64 -8.02
C ALA A 72 12.08 4.00 -8.67
N GLY A 73 12.27 3.21 -9.74
CA GLY A 73 11.19 2.64 -10.54
C GLY A 73 10.70 1.26 -10.11
N SER A 74 11.15 0.69 -8.99
CA SER A 74 10.71 -0.62 -8.49
C SER A 74 10.57 -1.69 -9.60
N ASP A 75 9.41 -2.36 -9.65
CA ASP A 75 9.15 -3.55 -10.47
C ASP A 75 9.18 -3.26 -11.96
N PHE A 76 8.73 -2.08 -12.43
CA PHE A 76 8.83 -1.75 -13.86
C PHE A 76 10.30 -1.64 -14.31
N THR A 77 11.21 -1.24 -13.42
CA THR A 77 12.65 -1.27 -13.73
C THR A 77 13.17 -2.69 -13.82
N TYR A 78 12.76 -3.57 -12.90
CA TYR A 78 13.17 -4.97 -12.89
C TYR A 78 12.67 -5.69 -14.15
N VAL A 79 11.42 -5.45 -14.54
CA VAL A 79 10.82 -5.96 -15.78
C VAL A 79 11.58 -5.43 -16.99
N GLY A 80 11.86 -4.13 -17.06
CA GLY A 80 12.61 -3.55 -18.18
C GLY A 80 14.02 -4.09 -18.33
N LYS A 81 14.71 -4.34 -17.22
CA LYS A 81 16.05 -4.96 -17.21
C LYS A 81 16.04 -6.46 -17.53
N SER A 82 14.91 -7.13 -17.36
CA SER A 82 14.79 -8.57 -17.56
C SER A 82 14.26 -8.93 -18.94
N ILE A 83 13.18 -8.29 -19.38
CA ILE A 83 12.39 -8.69 -20.56
C ILE A 83 12.08 -7.54 -21.54
N GLY A 84 12.64 -6.34 -21.30
CA GLY A 84 12.65 -5.24 -22.27
C GLY A 84 11.64 -4.12 -22.04
N GLY A 85 11.79 -3.03 -22.79
CA GLY A 85 11.10 -1.75 -22.54
C GLY A 85 9.59 -1.76 -22.75
N PHE A 86 9.07 -2.57 -23.66
CA PHE A 86 7.61 -2.70 -23.87
C PHE A 86 6.94 -3.27 -22.62
N MET A 87 7.46 -4.38 -22.09
CA MET A 87 6.95 -5.00 -20.87
C MET A 87 7.14 -4.08 -19.66
N ALA A 88 8.23 -3.31 -19.60
CA ALA A 88 8.43 -2.30 -18.57
C ALA A 88 7.33 -1.22 -18.60
N THR A 89 6.95 -0.78 -19.80
CA THR A 89 5.90 0.23 -19.97
C THR A 89 4.54 -0.31 -19.55
N PHE A 90 4.23 -1.55 -19.95
CA PHE A 90 3.02 -2.24 -19.52
C PHE A 90 2.97 -2.38 -17.98
N GLU A 91 4.06 -2.81 -17.35
CA GLU A 91 4.15 -2.93 -15.90
C GLU A 91 4.03 -1.57 -15.20
N GLY A 92 4.61 -0.51 -15.77
CA GLY A 92 4.45 0.85 -15.25
C GLY A 92 2.98 1.30 -15.24
N TRP A 93 2.23 0.99 -16.29
CA TRP A 93 0.79 1.23 -16.33
C TRP A 93 0.03 0.36 -15.32
N ASN A 94 0.39 -0.93 -15.21
CA ASN A 94 -0.22 -1.83 -14.24
C ASN A 94 -0.05 -1.31 -12.81
N LEU A 95 1.16 -0.90 -12.45
CA LEU A 95 1.48 -0.32 -11.14
C LEU A 95 0.71 0.98 -10.89
N LEU A 96 0.60 1.86 -11.89
CA LEU A 96 -0.18 3.09 -11.77
C LEU A 96 -1.66 2.80 -11.51
N PHE A 97 -2.29 1.97 -12.35
CA PHE A 97 -3.70 1.63 -12.20
C PHE A 97 -3.96 0.86 -10.91
N GLY A 98 -3.10 -0.11 -10.57
CA GLY A 98 -3.16 -0.86 -9.33
C GLY A 98 -3.11 0.06 -8.11
N THR A 99 -2.24 1.07 -8.13
CA THR A 99 -2.16 2.08 -7.08
C THR A 99 -3.46 2.89 -6.98
N ILE A 100 -4.00 3.37 -8.11
CA ILE A 100 -5.27 4.12 -8.15
C ILE A 100 -6.43 3.27 -7.58
N PHE A 101 -6.55 2.02 -8.03
CA PHE A 101 -7.59 1.11 -7.55
C PHE A 101 -7.43 0.75 -6.08
N ALA A 102 -6.19 0.55 -5.60
CA ALA A 102 -5.93 0.32 -4.19
C ALA A 102 -6.34 1.54 -3.33
N TYR A 103 -5.98 2.76 -3.75
CA TYR A 103 -6.40 3.97 -3.03
C TYR A 103 -7.92 4.20 -3.07
N ALA A 104 -8.57 3.96 -4.21
CA ALA A 104 -10.02 4.09 -4.32
C ALA A 104 -10.76 3.00 -3.52
N GLY A 105 -10.31 1.75 -3.61
CA GLY A 105 -10.92 0.61 -2.92
C GLY A 105 -10.63 0.61 -1.42
N PHE A 106 -9.39 0.41 -1.03
CA PHE A 106 -9.00 0.31 0.38
C PHE A 106 -8.99 1.66 1.09
N GLY A 107 -8.42 2.69 0.45
CA GLY A 107 -8.28 4.01 1.06
C GLY A 107 -9.62 4.71 1.22
N MET A 108 -10.38 4.88 0.14
CA MET A 108 -11.63 5.65 0.14
C MET A 108 -12.83 4.81 0.58
N LEU A 109 -13.14 3.72 -0.14
CA LEU A 109 -14.34 2.92 0.14
C LEU A 109 -14.20 2.09 1.41
N GLY A 110 -13.02 1.56 1.71
CA GLY A 110 -12.74 0.87 2.97
C GLY A 110 -13.07 1.78 4.15
N LEU A 111 -12.52 3.00 4.15
CA LEU A 111 -12.72 3.98 5.21
C LEU A 111 -14.19 4.43 5.34
N ALA A 112 -14.92 4.56 4.23
CA ALA A 112 -16.37 4.75 4.26
C ALA A 112 -17.10 3.57 4.94
N GLY A 113 -16.72 2.34 4.59
CA GLY A 113 -17.23 1.11 5.21
C GLY A 113 -16.97 1.06 6.71
N PHE A 114 -15.77 1.45 7.15
CA PHE A 114 -15.40 1.54 8.57
C PHE A 114 -16.32 2.48 9.35
N PHE A 115 -16.61 3.68 8.83
CA PHE A 115 -17.57 4.58 9.49
C PHE A 115 -18.99 4.02 9.51
N GLY A 116 -19.37 3.26 8.49
CA GLY A 116 -20.65 2.55 8.44
C GLY A 116 -20.86 1.53 9.56
N ILE A 117 -19.79 1.02 10.18
CA ILE A 117 -19.86 0.13 11.34
C ILE A 117 -20.41 0.88 12.56
N PHE A 118 -20.08 2.16 12.72
CA PHE A 118 -20.52 2.96 13.86
C PHE A 118 -21.91 3.56 13.64
N ASP A 119 -22.18 4.05 12.42
CA ASP A 119 -23.50 4.55 12.05
C ASP A 119 -23.76 4.32 10.55
N SER A 120 -24.70 3.41 10.26
CA SER A 120 -25.10 3.08 8.89
C SER A 120 -25.77 4.25 8.15
N LYS A 121 -26.19 5.30 8.87
CA LYS A 121 -26.69 6.55 8.26
C LYS A 121 -25.57 7.36 7.60
N ILE A 122 -24.31 7.18 8.00
CA ILE A 122 -23.17 7.83 7.33
C ILE A 122 -23.04 7.32 5.89
N LEU A 123 -23.26 6.02 5.68
CA LEU A 123 -23.27 5.40 4.36
C LEU A 123 -24.52 5.80 3.56
N THR A 124 -25.71 5.56 4.11
CA THR A 124 -26.98 5.76 3.40
C THR A 124 -27.32 7.23 3.16
N GLY A 125 -26.88 8.14 4.05
CA GLY A 125 -27.05 9.58 3.93
C GLY A 125 -25.99 10.28 3.07
N GLY A 126 -25.03 9.53 2.50
CA GLY A 126 -23.98 10.09 1.63
C GLY A 126 -22.92 10.92 2.34
N LEU A 127 -22.95 11.03 3.67
CA LEU A 127 -21.96 11.77 4.48
C LEU A 127 -20.55 11.19 4.38
N TRP A 128 -20.42 9.91 3.99
CA TRP A 128 -19.12 9.30 3.73
C TRP A 128 -18.33 10.02 2.61
N ILE A 129 -18.99 10.59 1.60
CA ILE A 129 -18.35 11.26 0.47
C ILE A 129 -17.54 12.49 0.93
N PRO A 130 -18.13 13.49 1.62
CA PRO A 130 -17.37 14.65 2.09
C PRO A 130 -16.30 14.28 3.12
N ILE A 131 -16.52 13.27 3.97
CA ILE A 131 -15.53 12.79 4.95
C ILE A 131 -14.30 12.22 4.22
N VAL A 132 -14.52 11.32 3.27
CA VAL A 132 -13.44 10.72 2.47
C VAL A 132 -12.70 11.77 1.66
N LEU A 133 -13.41 12.73 1.06
CA LEU A 133 -12.79 13.85 0.34
C LEU A 133 -11.91 14.69 1.25
N ALA A 134 -12.38 15.05 2.44
CA ALA A 134 -11.60 15.83 3.41
C ALA A 134 -10.30 15.11 3.81
N LEU A 135 -10.37 13.79 4.06
CA LEU A 135 -9.20 12.98 4.40
C LEU A 135 -8.21 12.84 3.23
N ASN A 136 -8.70 12.77 2.00
CA ASN A 136 -7.84 12.80 0.81
C ASN A 136 -7.13 14.14 0.65
N VAL A 137 -7.82 15.26 0.90
CA VAL A 137 -7.21 16.59 0.89
C VAL A 137 -6.12 16.68 1.97
N ILE A 138 -6.37 16.18 3.17
CA ILE A 138 -5.37 16.13 4.24
C ILE A 138 -4.15 15.30 3.81
N THR A 139 -4.39 14.11 3.26
CA THR A 139 -3.33 13.21 2.77
C THR A 139 -2.52 13.87 1.65
N PHE A 140 -3.19 14.53 0.71
CA PHE A 140 -2.56 15.28 -0.37
C PHE A 140 -1.68 16.41 0.18
N ILE A 141 -2.15 17.18 1.16
CA ILE A 141 -1.36 18.25 1.79
C ILE A 141 -0.12 17.69 2.49
N ILE A 142 -0.24 16.56 3.19
CA ILE A 142 0.89 15.89 3.85
C ILE A 142 1.93 15.44 2.82
N LEU A 143 1.49 14.81 1.73
CA LEU A 143 2.36 14.35 0.64
C LEU A 143 3.01 15.53 -0.10
N TYR A 144 2.26 16.61 -0.34
CA TYR A 144 2.74 17.82 -1.00
C TYR A 144 3.87 18.52 -0.21
N LYS A 145 3.83 18.47 1.13
CA LYS A 145 4.89 18.98 2.01
C LYS A 145 6.20 18.18 1.93
N GLY A 146 6.21 17.06 1.21
CA GLY A 146 7.40 16.30 0.85
C GLY A 146 7.60 15.03 1.67
N ILE A 147 8.42 14.14 1.12
CA ILE A 147 8.59 12.76 1.61
C ILE A 147 9.04 12.68 3.08
N ARG A 148 9.91 13.58 3.55
CA ARG A 148 10.36 13.54 4.96
C ARG A 148 9.23 13.84 5.94
N PHE A 149 8.36 14.78 5.60
CA PHE A 149 7.22 15.14 6.44
C PHE A 149 6.20 14.00 6.45
N SER A 150 5.88 13.45 5.27
CA SER A 150 4.97 12.32 5.14
C SER A 150 5.45 11.08 5.89
N THR A 151 6.73 10.71 5.79
CA THR A 151 7.24 9.52 6.48
C THR A 151 7.35 9.74 7.99
N ASN A 152 7.63 10.96 8.45
CA ASN A 152 7.60 11.26 9.88
C ASN A 152 6.18 11.11 10.47
N TYR A 153 5.15 11.49 9.70
CA TYR A 153 3.76 11.32 10.13
C TYR A 153 3.40 9.83 10.29
N GLN A 154 3.97 8.93 9.49
CA GLN A 154 3.73 7.48 9.58
C GLN A 154 4.43 6.80 10.76
N ILE A 155 5.39 7.46 11.40
CA ILE A 155 6.17 6.91 12.53
C ILE A 155 5.46 7.19 13.87
N ILE A 156 4.55 8.17 13.89
CA ILE A 156 3.77 8.60 15.07
C ILE A 156 2.48 7.79 15.11
#